data_AF-P09806-F1
#
_entry.id   AF-P09806-F1
#
_cell.length_a   1.000
_cell.length_b   1.000
_cell.length_c   1.000
_cell.angle_alpha   90.00
_cell.angle_beta   90.00
_cell.angle_gamma   90.00
#
_symmetry.space_group_name_H-M   'P 1'
#
loop_
_entity.id
_entity.type
_entity.pdbx_description
1 polymer ?
#
loop_
_entity_poly.entity_id
_entity_poly.type
_entity_poly.pdbx_seq_one_letter_code
_entity_poly.pdbx_strand_id
1 'polypeptide(L)'
;MCLELDNNLSDYFKACTYAYYSDYENFIKYYDNEELFDEDDLNFHLCIGIRNSYNFAVKMENSGLKLTSGILSSISARYIMSNKVCDFNFKYLPSGIWYPNVPTKETCIYLLEKDPKYSLVIKTICVLLGWDDVCDKCDKICTEVCFRLSIIFNRRSFCEEDTIYNYKIHENKNILEKVEKDKYLLPETILRNKDTTLEIFFKYNYTSKQSNIEQIIDDMLYTYIDYSQNTEFGPMDCVSVDKSVYYNMVSYKPYLDININTVEFNFLNSAYVLKHHKEYPDDLCKKAVLNLLVNDIYDSNFVSLYRPFYFYTYKTLNKYMVQKLLIDFPRQRYAILVNYAIMNITEDLENYSPDIDLIRIAYASGSIEFYNIMMNKAKKEGGMCQHLDFENEKYIFKYHKYEDVDFDNLHKNNGHPLLLRATHLNFP
;
A
#
# COMPACT_ATOMS: atom_id res chain seq x y z
N MET A 1 1.37 16.03 18.12
CA MET A 1 1.46 16.89 16.92
C MET A 1 0.08 17.23 16.34
N CYS A 2 -0.83 16.28 16.09
CA CYS A 2 -2.15 16.60 15.50
C CYS A 2 -3.08 17.45 16.38
N LEU A 3 -3.05 17.31 17.72
CA LEU A 3 -3.96 18.06 18.61
C LEU A 3 -3.64 19.57 18.73
N GLU A 4 -2.42 20.02 18.37
CA GLU A 4 -2.08 21.44 18.38
C GLU A 4 -2.64 22.20 17.16
N LEU A 5 -3.17 21.47 16.16
CA LEU A 5 -3.78 22.03 14.95
C LEU A 5 -5.32 22.04 14.98
N ASP A 6 -5.93 21.66 16.12
CA ASP A 6 -7.37 21.40 16.24
C ASP A 6 -8.28 22.55 15.74
N ASN A 7 -7.82 23.80 15.84
CA ASN A 7 -8.58 24.95 15.36
C ASN A 7 -8.63 25.09 13.82
N ASN A 8 -7.71 24.47 13.08
CA ASN A 8 -7.59 24.61 11.63
C ASN A 8 -7.94 23.33 10.86
N LEU A 9 -8.22 22.23 11.54
CA LEU A 9 -8.57 20.96 10.91
C LEU A 9 -10.06 20.92 10.55
N SER A 10 -10.37 20.41 9.36
CA SER A 10 -11.75 20.12 8.97
C SER A 10 -12.39 19.12 9.93
N ASP A 11 -13.72 19.21 10.11
CA ASP A 11 -14.47 18.29 10.97
C ASP A 11 -14.34 16.84 10.50
N TYR A 12 -14.19 16.60 9.19
CA TYR A 12 -13.86 15.30 8.62
C TYR A 12 -12.59 14.69 9.24
N PHE A 13 -11.51 15.47 9.31
CA PHE A 13 -10.24 14.98 9.86
C PHE A 13 -10.32 14.78 11.37
N LYS A 14 -11.04 15.65 12.06
CA LYS A 14 -11.34 15.45 13.49
C LYS A 14 -12.07 14.13 13.69
N ALA A 15 -13.10 13.85 12.90
CA ALA A 15 -13.80 12.57 12.94
C ALA A 15 -12.86 11.40 12.65
N CYS A 16 -12.02 11.45 11.61
CA CYS A 16 -11.03 10.39 11.32
C CYS A 16 -10.04 10.18 12.46
N THR A 17 -9.53 11.27 13.05
CA THR A 17 -8.57 11.24 14.16
C THR A 17 -9.19 10.63 15.40
N TYR A 18 -10.37 11.09 15.80
CA TYR A 18 -11.08 10.56 16.96
C TYR A 18 -11.55 9.13 16.74
N ALA A 19 -11.91 8.76 15.50
CA ALA A 19 -12.18 7.37 15.13
C ALA A 19 -10.93 6.50 15.31
N TYR A 20 -9.78 6.92 14.79
CA TYR A 20 -8.51 6.19 14.92
C TYR A 20 -8.10 5.98 16.38
N TYR A 21 -8.21 7.01 17.22
CA TYR A 21 -7.91 6.93 18.66
C TYR A 21 -9.05 6.33 19.50
N SER A 22 -10.13 5.84 18.89
CA SER A 22 -11.25 5.21 19.59
C SER A 22 -11.96 6.15 20.59
N ASP A 23 -11.96 7.46 20.33
CA ASP A 23 -12.63 8.47 21.14
C ASP A 23 -14.04 8.75 20.61
N TYR A 24 -14.99 7.92 21.03
CA TYR A 24 -16.38 8.00 20.59
C TYR A 24 -17.02 9.37 20.86
N GLU A 25 -16.77 9.94 22.03
CA GLU A 25 -17.45 11.16 22.48
C GLU A 25 -17.05 12.36 21.63
N ASN A 26 -15.80 12.42 21.17
CA ASN A 26 -15.37 13.46 20.23
C ASN A 26 -15.68 13.09 18.78
N PHE A 27 -15.53 11.83 18.39
CA PHE A 27 -15.88 11.36 17.05
C PHE A 27 -17.32 11.74 16.66
N ILE A 28 -18.30 11.43 17.52
CA ILE A 28 -19.72 11.64 17.19
C ILE A 28 -20.07 13.12 17.00
N LYS A 29 -19.34 14.04 17.65
CA LYS A 29 -19.53 15.49 17.49
C LYS A 29 -19.20 15.99 16.09
N TYR A 30 -18.28 15.32 15.39
CA TYR A 30 -17.79 15.74 14.08
C TYR A 30 -18.29 14.84 12.94
N TYR A 31 -18.89 13.69 13.27
CA TYR A 31 -19.43 12.76 12.29
C TYR A 31 -20.68 13.28 11.55
N ASP A 32 -21.52 14.07 12.23
CA ASP A 32 -22.86 14.45 11.74
C ASP A 32 -22.86 15.60 10.72
N ASN A 33 -21.70 15.98 10.18
CA ASN A 33 -21.63 16.99 9.12
C ASN A 33 -21.90 16.34 7.76
N GLU A 34 -22.96 16.79 7.08
CA GLU A 34 -23.61 16.19 5.89
C GLU A 34 -22.70 15.90 4.66
N GLU A 35 -21.42 16.29 4.69
CA GLU A 35 -20.48 16.18 3.58
C GLU A 35 -19.22 15.37 3.94
N LEU A 36 -19.36 14.22 4.61
CA LEU A 36 -18.28 13.24 4.69
C LEU A 36 -18.10 12.57 3.30
N PHE A 37 -17.56 13.34 2.35
CA PHE A 37 -17.08 12.85 1.07
C PHE A 37 -15.95 11.84 1.31
N ASP A 38 -16.03 10.71 0.60
CA ASP A 38 -15.10 9.58 0.65
C ASP A 38 -15.21 8.72 1.93
N GLU A 39 -16.22 7.82 1.91
CA GLU A 39 -16.47 6.85 2.97
C GLU A 39 -15.24 5.94 3.21
N ASP A 40 -14.35 5.72 2.23
CA ASP A 40 -13.29 4.72 2.34
C ASP A 40 -12.25 5.06 3.42
N ASP A 41 -11.81 6.31 3.49
CA ASP A 41 -10.83 6.76 4.47
C ASP A 41 -11.42 6.82 5.88
N LEU A 42 -12.63 7.37 6.07
CA LEU A 42 -13.25 7.37 7.40
C LEU A 42 -13.57 5.94 7.86
N ASN A 43 -14.07 5.09 6.96
CA ASN A 43 -14.30 3.67 7.23
C ASN A 43 -13.00 2.98 7.66
N PHE A 44 -11.87 3.29 7.01
CA PHE A 44 -10.55 2.79 7.39
C PHE A 44 -10.21 3.14 8.85
N HIS A 45 -10.31 4.42 9.23
CA HIS A 45 -10.01 4.87 10.60
C HIS A 45 -10.97 4.31 11.64
N LEU A 46 -12.26 4.20 11.29
CA LEU A 46 -13.26 3.55 12.13
C LEU A 46 -12.94 2.07 12.35
N CYS A 47 -12.58 1.34 11.30
CA CYS A 47 -12.23 -0.08 11.41
C CYS A 47 -11.01 -0.27 12.33
N ILE A 48 -10.01 0.60 12.23
CA ILE A 48 -8.83 0.59 13.13
C ILE A 48 -9.26 0.85 14.58
N GLY A 49 -9.96 1.95 14.86
CA GLY A 49 -10.41 2.28 16.21
C GLY A 49 -11.27 1.18 16.84
N ILE A 50 -12.21 0.63 16.07
CA ILE A 50 -13.09 -0.48 16.49
C ILE A 50 -12.28 -1.71 16.86
N ARG A 51 -11.30 -2.10 16.06
CA ARG A 51 -10.43 -3.25 16.36
C ARG A 51 -9.57 -3.03 17.59
N ASN A 52 -9.22 -1.78 17.88
CA ASN A 52 -8.28 -1.44 18.94
C ASN A 52 -8.94 -1.22 20.30
N SER A 53 -10.24 -0.90 20.34
CA SER A 53 -10.97 -0.65 21.58
C SER A 53 -12.28 -1.40 21.64
N TYR A 54 -12.40 -2.29 22.65
CA TYR A 54 -13.65 -3.06 22.85
C TYR A 54 -14.82 -2.12 23.17
N ASN A 55 -14.59 -1.13 24.02
CA ASN A 55 -15.63 -0.16 24.39
C ASN A 55 -16.07 0.69 23.20
N PHE A 56 -15.15 1.07 22.31
CA PHE A 56 -15.48 1.80 21.09
C PHE A 56 -16.32 0.96 20.14
N ALA A 57 -15.97 -0.32 19.95
CA ALA A 57 -16.78 -1.27 19.17
C ALA A 57 -18.23 -1.38 19.70
N VAL A 58 -18.40 -1.51 21.02
CA VAL A 58 -19.72 -1.56 21.66
C VAL A 58 -20.49 -0.26 21.44
N LYS A 59 -19.87 0.90 21.63
CA LYS A 59 -20.52 2.20 21.40
C LYS A 59 -20.91 2.37 19.93
N MET A 60 -20.05 1.98 18.99
CA MET A 60 -20.33 2.04 17.56
C MET A 60 -21.51 1.14 17.17
N GLU A 61 -21.58 -0.11 17.65
CA GLU A 61 -22.74 -0.99 17.41
C GLU A 61 -24.05 -0.33 17.87
N ASN A 62 -24.02 0.32 19.03
CA ASN A 62 -25.19 0.94 19.66
C ASN A 62 -25.40 2.41 19.26
N SER A 63 -24.63 2.94 18.30
CA SER A 63 -24.66 4.35 17.92
C SER A 63 -25.93 4.77 17.17
N GLY A 64 -26.66 3.80 16.59
CA GLY A 64 -27.79 4.07 15.68
C GLY A 64 -27.37 4.55 14.29
N LEU A 65 -26.07 4.70 14.03
CA LEU A 65 -25.54 5.08 12.73
C LEU A 65 -25.74 3.96 11.69
N LYS A 66 -25.89 4.34 10.43
CA LYS A 66 -25.86 3.39 9.31
C LYS A 66 -24.42 2.95 9.05
N LEU A 67 -24.05 1.78 9.58
CA LEU A 67 -22.70 1.24 9.44
C LEU A 67 -22.56 0.38 8.18
N THR A 68 -21.39 0.46 7.53
CA THR A 68 -21.03 -0.42 6.41
C THR A 68 -20.70 -1.83 6.90
N SER A 69 -20.73 -2.82 6.00
CA SER A 69 -20.30 -4.18 6.32
C SER A 69 -18.85 -4.28 6.79
N GLY A 70 -17.94 -3.44 6.28
CA GLY A 70 -16.56 -3.39 6.75
C GLY A 70 -16.45 -3.00 8.22
N ILE A 71 -17.25 -2.00 8.63
CA ILE A 71 -17.35 -1.56 10.03
C ILE A 71 -17.96 -2.67 10.90
N LEU A 72 -19.08 -3.27 10.47
CA LEU A 72 -19.76 -4.35 11.20
C LEU A 72 -18.87 -5.59 11.34
N SER A 73 -18.13 -5.94 10.28
CA SER A 73 -17.11 -7.00 10.28
C SER A 73 -15.97 -6.69 11.26
N SER A 74 -15.58 -5.42 11.39
CA SER A 74 -14.58 -4.97 12.38
C SER A 74 -15.10 -5.05 13.81
N ILE A 75 -16.37 -4.74 14.06
CA ILE A 75 -17.01 -4.91 15.39
C ILE A 75 -17.02 -6.39 15.77
N SER A 76 -17.43 -7.26 14.84
CA SER A 76 -17.42 -8.71 15.01
C SER A 76 -16.00 -9.21 15.33
N ALA A 77 -15.00 -8.73 14.59
CA ALA A 77 -13.60 -9.02 14.86
C ALA A 77 -13.20 -8.67 16.30
N ARG A 78 -13.50 -7.45 16.77
CA ARG A 78 -13.13 -7.02 18.12
C ARG A 78 -13.81 -7.85 19.21
N TYR A 79 -15.06 -8.26 19.00
CA TYR A 79 -15.77 -9.13 19.95
C TYR A 79 -15.07 -10.48 20.09
N ILE A 80 -14.69 -11.09 18.95
CA ILE A 80 -13.93 -12.35 18.92
C ILE A 80 -12.57 -12.18 19.60
N MET A 81 -11.81 -11.12 19.28
CA MET A 81 -10.52 -10.81 19.90
C MET A 81 -10.63 -10.62 21.43
N SER A 82 -11.81 -10.22 21.92
CA SER A 82 -12.15 -10.14 23.35
C SER A 82 -12.76 -11.44 23.92
N ASN A 83 -12.70 -12.56 23.20
CA ASN A 83 -13.31 -13.85 23.56
C ASN A 83 -14.82 -13.79 23.84
N LYS A 84 -15.52 -12.85 23.20
CA LYS A 84 -16.98 -12.70 23.29
C LYS A 84 -17.60 -13.11 21.97
N VAL A 85 -18.22 -14.29 21.95
CA VAL A 85 -18.92 -14.81 20.77
C VAL A 85 -20.43 -14.71 20.99
N CYS A 86 -21.13 -14.08 20.05
CA CYS A 86 -22.58 -13.92 20.02
C CYS A 86 -23.12 -14.05 18.59
N ASP A 87 -24.45 -14.00 18.43
CA ASP A 87 -25.10 -14.13 17.12
C ASP A 87 -24.63 -13.08 16.09
N PHE A 88 -24.21 -11.90 16.56
CA PHE A 88 -23.64 -10.86 15.72
C PHE A 88 -22.43 -11.37 14.91
N ASN A 89 -21.58 -12.21 15.53
CA ASN A 89 -20.38 -12.72 14.89
C ASN A 89 -20.68 -13.61 13.68
N PHE A 90 -21.75 -14.39 13.74
CA PHE A 90 -22.13 -15.28 12.64
C PHE A 90 -22.84 -14.55 11.49
N LYS A 91 -23.32 -13.32 11.75
CA LYS A 91 -23.87 -12.44 10.71
C LYS A 91 -22.80 -11.70 9.93
N TYR A 92 -21.70 -11.34 10.58
CA TYR A 92 -20.61 -10.54 9.99
C TYR A 92 -19.26 -11.24 10.17
N LEU A 93 -18.83 -12.00 9.15
CA LEU A 93 -17.53 -12.67 9.16
C LEU A 93 -16.40 -11.62 9.11
N PRO A 94 -15.48 -11.60 10.10
CA PRO A 94 -14.33 -10.71 10.10
C PRO A 94 -13.36 -11.04 8.95
N SER A 95 -12.55 -10.08 8.51
CA SER A 95 -11.39 -10.34 7.62
C SER A 95 -10.13 -10.78 8.36
N GLY A 96 -10.08 -10.53 9.67
CA GLY A 96 -8.96 -10.87 10.54
C GLY A 96 -9.33 -10.67 12.00
N ILE A 97 -8.85 -11.56 12.85
CA ILE A 97 -9.19 -11.66 14.28
C ILE A 97 -7.95 -11.80 15.17
N TRP A 98 -6.78 -11.34 14.71
CA TRP A 98 -5.51 -11.63 15.37
C TRP A 98 -4.84 -10.44 16.07
N TYR A 99 -5.23 -9.19 15.77
CA TYR A 99 -4.64 -7.98 16.38
C TYR A 99 -5.71 -6.98 16.83
N PRO A 100 -5.56 -6.33 18.01
CA PRO A 100 -4.39 -6.36 18.89
C PRO A 100 -4.38 -7.51 19.90
N ASN A 101 -5.45 -8.31 19.97
CA ASN A 101 -5.49 -9.51 20.79
C ASN A 101 -5.79 -10.72 19.92
N VAL A 102 -5.20 -11.85 20.30
CA VAL A 102 -5.57 -13.14 19.73
C VAL A 102 -6.69 -13.76 20.58
N PRO A 103 -7.79 -14.23 19.98
CA PRO A 103 -8.77 -15.06 20.69
C PRO A 103 -8.12 -16.35 21.22
N THR A 104 -8.66 -16.87 22.30
CA THR A 104 -8.26 -18.17 22.87
C THR A 104 -8.50 -19.32 21.88
N LYS A 105 -7.77 -20.43 22.05
CA LYS A 105 -7.99 -21.65 21.27
C LYS A 105 -9.43 -22.14 21.41
N GLU A 106 -10.00 -22.04 22.61
CA GLU A 106 -11.38 -22.43 22.92
C GLU A 106 -12.38 -21.60 22.10
N THR A 107 -12.19 -20.28 22.02
CA THR A 107 -13.00 -19.40 21.17
C THR A 107 -12.87 -19.77 19.69
N CYS A 108 -11.66 -20.03 19.20
CA CYS A 108 -11.44 -20.45 17.81
C CYS A 108 -12.13 -21.78 17.50
N ILE A 109 -11.98 -22.78 18.36
CA ILE A 109 -12.62 -24.10 18.20
C ILE A 109 -14.14 -23.95 18.16
N TYR A 110 -14.71 -23.16 19.07
CA TYR A 110 -16.15 -22.91 19.11
C TYR A 110 -16.67 -22.26 17.82
N LEU A 111 -15.92 -21.29 17.26
CA LEU A 111 -16.28 -20.64 16.00
C LEU A 111 -16.27 -21.64 14.83
N LEU A 112 -15.25 -22.50 14.73
CA LEU A 112 -15.15 -23.54 13.70
C LEU A 112 -16.31 -24.53 13.77
N GLU A 113 -16.69 -24.96 14.98
CA GLU A 113 -17.81 -25.89 15.18
C GLU A 113 -19.17 -25.28 14.79
N LYS A 114 -19.30 -23.95 14.88
CA LYS A 114 -20.55 -23.23 14.58
C LYS A 114 -20.68 -22.81 13.12
N ASP A 115 -19.60 -22.35 12.49
CA ASP A 115 -19.59 -21.98 11.08
C ASP A 115 -18.21 -22.27 10.46
N PRO A 116 -18.08 -23.30 9.61
CA PRO A 116 -16.82 -23.68 8.97
C PRO A 116 -16.13 -22.56 8.18
N LYS A 117 -16.86 -21.51 7.76
CA LYS A 117 -16.27 -20.34 7.09
C LYS A 117 -15.20 -19.65 7.93
N TYR A 118 -15.25 -19.78 9.25
CA TYR A 118 -14.22 -19.26 10.14
C TYR A 118 -12.83 -19.90 9.91
N SER A 119 -12.75 -21.04 9.22
CA SER A 119 -11.48 -21.65 8.79
C SER A 119 -10.58 -20.65 8.06
N LEU A 120 -11.15 -19.76 7.23
CA LEU A 120 -10.39 -18.76 6.45
C LEU A 120 -9.62 -17.78 7.34
N VAL A 121 -10.21 -17.37 8.46
CA VAL A 121 -9.59 -16.40 9.37
C VAL A 121 -8.78 -17.05 10.47
N ILE A 122 -9.25 -18.18 11.02
CA ILE A 122 -8.60 -18.90 12.11
C ILE A 122 -7.30 -19.54 11.64
N LYS A 123 -7.25 -20.07 10.41
CA LYS A 123 -6.01 -20.66 9.88
C LYS A 123 -4.85 -19.65 9.81
N THR A 124 -5.15 -18.36 9.60
CA THR A 124 -4.13 -17.31 9.69
C THR A 124 -3.55 -17.20 11.09
N ILE A 125 -4.37 -17.29 12.14
CA ILE A 125 -3.90 -17.36 13.54
C ILE A 125 -3.06 -18.62 13.75
N CYS A 126 -3.52 -19.78 13.27
CA CYS A 126 -2.76 -21.02 13.40
C CYS A 126 -1.36 -20.90 12.80
N VAL A 127 -1.27 -20.30 11.60
CA VAL A 127 0.02 -20.03 10.95
C VAL A 127 0.87 -19.02 11.72
N LEU A 128 0.28 -17.99 12.34
CA LEU A 128 1.03 -17.01 13.13
C LEU A 128 1.56 -17.59 14.45
N LEU A 129 0.79 -18.45 15.11
CA LEU A 129 1.07 -18.93 16.46
C LEU A 129 1.57 -20.38 16.53
N GLY A 130 1.58 -21.10 15.41
CA GLY A 130 1.95 -22.52 15.36
C GLY A 130 0.94 -23.41 16.08
N TRP A 131 -0.36 -23.16 15.91
CA TRP A 131 -1.42 -23.98 16.52
C TRP A 131 -1.84 -25.12 15.61
N ASP A 132 -1.02 -26.18 15.55
CA ASP A 132 -1.30 -27.39 14.74
C ASP A 132 -2.65 -28.02 15.13
N ASP A 133 -2.91 -28.15 16.42
CA ASP A 133 -4.13 -28.74 16.99
C ASP A 133 -5.43 -28.02 16.59
N VAL A 134 -5.37 -26.70 16.40
CA VAL A 134 -6.50 -25.90 15.90
C VAL A 134 -6.54 -25.94 14.37
N CYS A 135 -5.38 -25.94 13.71
CA CYS A 135 -5.28 -26.00 12.25
C CYS A 135 -5.88 -27.28 11.68
N ASP A 136 -5.70 -28.42 12.36
CA ASP A 136 -6.26 -29.72 11.98
C ASP A 136 -7.80 -29.74 11.94
N LYS A 137 -8.45 -28.79 12.62
CA LYS A 137 -9.91 -28.61 12.63
C LYS A 137 -10.42 -27.67 11.54
N CYS A 138 -9.52 -26.95 10.86
CA CYS A 138 -9.90 -26.05 9.77
C CYS A 138 -10.15 -26.83 8.47
N ASP A 139 -11.05 -26.30 7.64
CA ASP A 139 -11.22 -26.78 6.28
C ASP A 139 -9.93 -26.61 5.45
N LYS A 140 -9.78 -27.40 4.38
CA LYS A 140 -8.64 -27.34 3.44
C LYS A 140 -8.69 -26.13 2.49
N ILE A 141 -8.88 -24.95 3.07
CA ILE A 141 -8.93 -23.65 2.41
C ILE A 141 -8.09 -22.64 3.22
N CYS A 142 -7.44 -21.73 2.52
CA CYS A 142 -6.73 -20.61 3.15
C CYS A 142 -6.81 -19.34 2.30
N THR A 143 -6.54 -18.20 2.91
CA THR A 143 -6.35 -16.96 2.16
C THR A 143 -4.96 -16.92 1.52
N GLU A 144 -4.80 -16.14 0.45
CA GLU A 144 -3.48 -15.88 -0.16
C GLU A 144 -2.46 -15.38 0.87
N VAL A 145 -2.90 -14.47 1.73
CA VAL A 145 -2.08 -13.91 2.80
C VAL A 145 -1.65 -14.99 3.79
N CYS A 146 -2.58 -15.85 4.22
CA CYS A 146 -2.27 -16.98 5.10
C CYS A 146 -1.22 -17.92 4.47
N PHE A 147 -1.37 -18.23 3.18
CA PHE A 147 -0.40 -19.05 2.45
C PHE A 147 0.99 -18.42 2.42
N ARG A 148 1.09 -17.11 2.14
CA ARG A 148 2.38 -16.39 2.15
C ARG A 148 3.03 -16.41 3.53
N LEU A 149 2.25 -16.20 4.60
CA LEU A 149 2.73 -16.28 5.98
C LEU A 149 3.23 -17.70 6.32
N SER A 150 2.54 -18.75 5.83
CA SER A 150 2.96 -20.14 6.06
C SER A 150 4.36 -20.42 5.50
N ILE A 151 4.74 -19.75 4.40
CA ILE A 151 6.08 -19.85 3.83
C ILE A 151 7.07 -19.01 4.64
N ILE A 152 6.72 -17.76 4.97
CA ILE A 152 7.59 -16.83 5.71
C ILE A 152 7.97 -17.41 7.09
N PHE A 153 7.03 -18.06 7.77
CA PHE A 153 7.24 -18.66 9.09
C PHE A 153 7.65 -20.13 9.05
N ASN A 154 7.98 -20.69 7.88
CA ASN A 154 8.36 -22.09 7.71
C ASN A 154 7.33 -23.10 8.28
N ARG A 155 6.05 -22.82 8.05
CA ARG A 155 4.87 -23.60 8.49
C ARG A 155 4.01 -24.02 7.28
N ARG A 156 4.66 -24.38 6.17
CA ARG A 156 4.00 -24.67 4.88
C ARG A 156 2.93 -25.76 4.98
N SER A 157 3.13 -26.74 5.84
CA SER A 157 2.19 -27.84 6.09
C SER A 157 0.78 -27.37 6.46
N PHE A 158 0.63 -26.16 7.00
CA PHE A 158 -0.66 -25.58 7.38
C PHE A 158 -1.54 -25.24 6.16
N CYS A 159 -0.93 -25.02 4.98
CA CYS A 159 -1.61 -24.53 3.78
C CYS A 159 -1.21 -25.25 2.48
N GLU A 160 -0.31 -26.24 2.53
CA GLU A 160 0.25 -26.88 1.34
C GLU A 160 -0.83 -27.53 0.46
N GLU A 161 -1.75 -28.27 1.10
CA GLU A 161 -2.87 -28.96 0.47
C GLU A 161 -4.11 -28.07 0.27
N ASP A 162 -4.07 -26.81 0.70
CA ASP A 162 -5.24 -25.94 0.70
C ASP A 162 -5.54 -25.36 -0.68
N THR A 163 -6.83 -25.16 -0.92
CA THR A 163 -7.27 -24.25 -1.99
C THR A 163 -7.11 -22.80 -1.52
N ILE A 164 -6.37 -22.01 -2.30
CA ILE A 164 -6.06 -20.62 -1.98
C ILE A 164 -7.17 -19.70 -2.52
N TYR A 165 -7.63 -18.78 -1.68
CA TYR A 165 -8.60 -17.76 -2.03
C TYR A 165 -8.10 -16.34 -1.75
N ASN A 166 -8.52 -15.40 -2.59
CA ASN A 166 -8.50 -13.98 -2.27
C ASN A 166 -9.83 -13.64 -1.59
N TYR A 167 -9.76 -13.14 -0.35
CA TYR A 167 -10.92 -12.79 0.45
C TYR A 167 -11.09 -11.27 0.47
N LYS A 168 -12.22 -10.79 -0.05
CA LYS A 168 -12.57 -9.36 -0.07
C LYS A 168 -13.95 -9.14 0.50
N ILE A 169 -14.16 -8.00 1.13
CA ILE A 169 -15.49 -7.53 1.56
C ILE A 169 -15.88 -6.41 0.60
N HIS A 170 -17.00 -6.57 -0.10
CA HIS A 170 -17.49 -5.58 -1.05
C HIS A 170 -19.02 -5.52 -0.98
N GLU A 171 -19.59 -4.31 -0.86
CA GLU A 171 -21.04 -4.06 -0.84
C GLU A 171 -21.85 -5.05 0.06
N ASN A 172 -21.34 -5.34 1.25
CA ASN A 172 -21.96 -6.28 2.21
C ASN A 172 -21.90 -7.76 1.83
N LYS A 173 -21.03 -8.12 0.90
CA LYS A 173 -20.77 -9.51 0.54
C LYS A 173 -19.31 -9.86 0.77
N ASN A 174 -19.10 -11.06 1.28
CA ASN A 174 -17.79 -11.70 1.29
C ASN A 174 -17.58 -12.33 -0.08
N ILE A 175 -16.56 -11.87 -0.78
CA ILE A 175 -16.16 -12.38 -2.08
C ILE A 175 -14.94 -13.28 -1.86
N LEU A 176 -15.06 -14.52 -2.33
CA LEU A 176 -13.98 -15.50 -2.37
C LEU A 176 -13.64 -15.78 -3.83
N GLU A 177 -12.52 -15.25 -4.29
CA GLU A 177 -11.97 -15.53 -5.62
C GLU A 177 -10.91 -16.61 -5.48
N LYS A 178 -11.07 -17.75 -6.16
CA LYS A 178 -10.03 -18.78 -6.17
C LYS A 178 -8.77 -18.23 -6.85
N VAL A 179 -7.62 -18.39 -6.20
CA VAL A 179 -6.32 -17.96 -6.72
C VAL A 179 -5.60 -19.17 -7.31
N GLU A 180 -5.16 -19.05 -8.56
CA GLU A 180 -4.25 -20.05 -9.14
C GLU A 180 -2.84 -19.85 -8.58
N LYS A 181 -2.18 -20.95 -8.19
CA LYS A 181 -0.78 -20.92 -7.75
C LYS A 181 0.10 -20.55 -8.95
N ASP A 182 0.41 -19.28 -9.10
CA ASP A 182 1.28 -18.75 -10.14
C ASP A 182 2.70 -18.45 -9.61
N LYS A 183 3.54 -17.84 -10.46
CA LYS A 183 4.94 -17.50 -10.12
C LYS A 183 5.09 -16.57 -8.89
N TYR A 184 4.07 -15.80 -8.53
CA TYR A 184 4.10 -14.90 -7.37
C TYR A 184 3.84 -15.62 -6.05
N LEU A 185 3.28 -16.82 -6.12
CA LEU A 185 3.09 -17.71 -4.97
C LEU A 185 4.17 -18.80 -4.86
N LEU A 186 5.24 -18.71 -5.66
CA LEU A 186 6.43 -19.53 -5.46
C LEU A 186 7.12 -19.15 -4.15
N PRO A 187 7.60 -20.12 -3.35
CA PRO A 187 8.25 -19.83 -2.08
C PRO A 187 9.44 -18.89 -2.20
N GLU A 188 10.24 -19.01 -3.26
CA GLU A 188 11.40 -18.17 -3.50
C GLU A 188 10.98 -16.71 -3.75
N THR A 189 9.89 -16.50 -4.49
CA THR A 189 9.32 -15.17 -4.74
C THR A 189 8.77 -14.55 -3.45
N ILE A 190 8.06 -15.35 -2.65
CA ILE A 190 7.49 -14.87 -1.37
C ILE A 190 8.59 -14.49 -0.40
N LEU A 191 9.63 -15.32 -0.25
CA LEU A 191 10.75 -15.02 0.64
C LEU A 191 11.54 -13.79 0.20
N ARG A 192 11.68 -13.56 -1.12
CA ARG A 192 12.29 -12.33 -1.65
C ARG A 192 11.47 -11.08 -1.32
N ASN A 193 10.14 -11.20 -1.25
CA ASN A 193 9.21 -10.12 -0.94
C ASN A 193 8.66 -10.23 0.50
N LYS A 194 9.44 -10.80 1.43
CA LYS A 194 9.02 -11.01 2.82
C LYS A 194 8.57 -9.71 3.46
N ASP A 195 9.41 -8.68 3.40
CA ASP A 195 9.16 -7.41 4.09
C ASP A 195 7.89 -6.73 3.57
N THR A 196 7.70 -6.69 2.26
CA THR A 196 6.46 -6.18 1.64
C THR A 196 5.22 -7.00 2.03
N THR A 197 5.35 -8.34 2.09
CA THR A 197 4.24 -9.21 2.50
C THR A 197 3.84 -8.94 3.95
N LEU A 198 4.83 -8.83 4.84
CA LEU A 198 4.61 -8.49 6.24
C LEU A 198 4.01 -7.09 6.34
N GLU A 199 4.54 -6.10 5.62
CA GLU A 199 4.00 -4.76 5.61
C GLU A 199 2.53 -4.72 5.20
N ILE A 200 2.13 -5.39 4.12
CA ILE A 200 0.74 -5.49 3.67
C ILE A 200 -0.14 -6.15 4.75
N PHE A 201 0.35 -7.23 5.37
CA PHE A 201 -0.39 -7.96 6.39
C PHE A 201 -0.58 -7.14 7.67
N PHE A 202 0.45 -6.42 8.10
CA PHE A 202 0.45 -5.58 9.30
C PHE A 202 -0.01 -4.14 9.01
N LYS A 203 -0.33 -3.77 7.76
CA LYS A 203 -0.69 -2.40 7.35
C LYS A 203 -1.77 -1.77 8.23
N TYR A 204 -2.76 -2.56 8.65
CA TYR A 204 -3.87 -2.10 9.49
C TYR A 204 -3.60 -2.18 11.00
N ASN A 205 -2.43 -2.69 11.39
CA ASN A 205 -2.11 -3.12 12.75
C ASN A 205 -0.78 -2.55 13.27
N TYR A 206 -0.05 -1.76 12.47
CA TYR A 206 1.21 -1.14 12.92
C TYR A 206 0.96 -0.01 13.92
N THR A 207 1.71 -0.05 15.02
CA THR A 207 2.17 1.16 15.71
C THR A 207 3.64 1.36 15.35
N SER A 208 4.08 2.61 15.18
CA SER A 208 5.50 2.93 14.91
C SER A 208 6.49 2.39 15.96
N LYS A 209 6.00 1.98 17.15
CA LYS A 209 6.82 1.37 18.20
C LYS A 209 7.28 -0.06 17.86
N GLN A 210 6.60 -0.76 16.97
CA GLN A 210 6.83 -2.19 16.73
C GLN A 210 7.39 -2.42 15.32
N SER A 211 8.72 -2.43 15.18
CA SER A 211 9.38 -2.82 13.93
C SER A 211 9.67 -4.33 13.85
N ASN A 212 9.57 -5.06 14.97
CA ASN A 212 9.83 -6.50 15.02
C ASN A 212 8.51 -7.28 15.15
N ILE A 213 8.27 -8.15 14.17
CA ILE A 213 7.13 -9.08 14.14
C ILE A 213 7.07 -10.01 15.35
N GLU A 214 8.21 -10.46 15.86
CA GLU A 214 8.28 -11.34 17.03
C GLU A 214 7.77 -10.60 18.27
N GLN A 215 8.15 -9.32 18.43
CA GLN A 215 7.65 -8.48 19.51
C GLN A 215 6.14 -8.27 19.40
N ILE A 216 5.61 -8.06 18.19
CA ILE A 216 4.15 -7.92 17.99
C ILE A 216 3.45 -9.22 18.41
N ILE A 217 3.97 -10.38 17.98
CA ILE A 217 3.42 -11.69 18.35
C ILE A 217 3.45 -11.90 19.87
N ASP A 218 4.57 -11.59 20.51
CA ASP A 218 4.72 -11.71 21.96
C ASP A 218 3.76 -10.76 22.70
N ASP A 219 3.70 -9.48 22.33
CA ASP A 219 2.81 -8.51 22.96
C ASP A 219 1.34 -8.95 22.88
N MET A 220 0.90 -9.49 21.74
CA MET A 220 -0.45 -10.00 21.53
C MET A 220 -0.78 -11.25 22.35
N LEU A 221 0.22 -12.07 22.69
CA LEU A 221 0.03 -13.31 23.46
C LEU A 221 0.00 -13.08 24.96
N TYR A 222 0.79 -12.12 25.45
CA TYR A 222 1.02 -11.94 26.89
C TYR A 222 0.30 -10.75 27.50
N THR A 223 -0.17 -9.80 26.68
CA THR A 223 -0.83 -8.59 27.15
C THR A 223 -2.23 -8.50 26.56
N TYR A 224 -3.25 -8.34 27.39
CA TYR A 224 -4.56 -7.92 26.88
C TYR A 224 -4.47 -6.43 26.52
N ILE A 225 -4.56 -6.15 25.22
CA ILE A 225 -4.44 -4.81 24.66
C ILE A 225 -5.84 -4.24 24.40
N ASP A 226 -6.21 -3.20 25.16
CA ASP A 226 -7.34 -2.33 24.86
C ASP A 226 -6.82 -0.90 24.82
N TYR A 227 -6.81 -0.30 23.63
CA TYR A 227 -6.30 1.05 23.43
C TYR A 227 -7.37 2.12 23.69
N SER A 228 -8.31 1.87 24.61
CA SER A 228 -9.26 2.90 25.02
C SER A 228 -8.52 4.17 25.48
N GLN A 229 -8.69 5.28 24.74
CA GLN A 229 -8.11 6.59 25.03
C GLN A 229 -6.57 6.67 25.01
N ASN A 230 -5.87 5.66 24.44
CA ASN A 230 -4.40 5.62 24.50
C ASN A 230 -3.73 6.38 23.35
N THR A 231 -3.00 7.44 23.72
CA THR A 231 -2.11 8.25 22.86
C THR A 231 -0.85 7.49 22.39
N GLU A 232 -0.74 6.21 22.73
CA GLU A 232 0.45 5.37 22.50
C GLU A 232 0.59 4.81 21.08
N PHE A 233 -0.41 4.99 20.21
CA PHE A 233 -0.40 4.50 18.83
C PHE A 233 0.79 4.96 17.98
N GLY A 234 1.53 5.97 18.45
CA GLY A 234 2.33 6.80 17.56
C GLY A 234 1.41 7.57 16.61
N PRO A 235 1.95 8.34 15.68
CA PRO A 235 1.13 9.05 14.71
C PRO A 235 0.29 8.06 13.88
N MET A 236 -0.94 8.45 13.55
CA MET A 236 -1.71 7.86 12.45
C MET A 236 -0.78 7.72 11.24
N ASP A 237 -0.75 6.55 10.59
CA ASP A 237 0.14 6.31 9.43
C ASP A 237 0.08 7.52 8.51
N CYS A 238 1.25 8.14 8.31
CA CYS A 238 1.37 9.44 7.69
C CYS A 238 0.82 9.47 6.27
N VAL A 239 0.53 8.35 5.61
CA VAL A 239 -0.22 8.34 4.34
C VAL A 239 -1.60 9.03 4.49
N SER A 240 -2.24 8.89 5.64
CA SER A 240 -3.50 9.58 5.97
C SER A 240 -3.29 11.02 6.48
N VAL A 241 -2.16 11.31 7.12
CA VAL A 241 -1.74 12.67 7.49
C VAL A 241 -1.31 13.46 6.25
N ASP A 242 -0.70 12.82 5.26
CA ASP A 242 -0.35 13.34 3.94
C ASP A 242 -1.61 13.67 3.16
N LYS A 243 -2.65 12.83 3.26
CA LYS A 243 -4.00 13.18 2.84
C LYS A 243 -4.58 14.33 3.65
N SER A 244 -4.35 14.44 4.97
CA SER A 244 -4.86 15.56 5.76
C SER A 244 -4.16 16.88 5.46
N VAL A 245 -2.86 16.85 5.20
CA VAL A 245 -2.09 17.99 4.69
C VAL A 245 -2.64 18.31 3.32
N TYR A 246 -2.79 17.33 2.42
CA TYR A 246 -3.46 17.49 1.13
C TYR A 246 -4.86 18.11 1.24
N TYR A 247 -5.75 17.62 2.11
CA TYR A 247 -7.14 18.06 2.27
C TYR A 247 -7.25 19.43 2.96
N ASN A 248 -6.47 19.71 4.01
CA ASN A 248 -6.40 21.05 4.63
C ASN A 248 -5.70 22.05 3.71
N MET A 249 -4.79 21.60 2.85
CA MET A 249 -4.21 22.42 1.79
C MET A 249 -5.20 22.73 0.69
N VAL A 250 -6.23 21.90 0.43
CA VAL A 250 -7.21 22.25 -0.61
C VAL A 250 -8.16 23.39 -0.20
N SER A 251 -8.27 23.70 1.09
CA SER A 251 -8.89 24.98 1.51
C SER A 251 -8.04 26.20 1.20
N TYR A 252 -6.74 26.05 0.90
CA TYR A 252 -5.94 27.16 0.40
C TYR A 252 -6.33 27.46 -1.04
N LYS A 253 -6.86 28.67 -1.28
CA LYS A 253 -6.87 29.24 -2.64
C LYS A 253 -5.43 29.20 -3.20
N PRO A 254 -5.24 28.82 -4.48
CA PRO A 254 -3.91 28.71 -5.06
C PRO A 254 -3.15 30.03 -4.87
N TYR A 255 -1.89 29.91 -4.43
CA TYR A 255 -1.02 31.07 -4.21
C TYR A 255 -0.62 31.77 -5.52
N LEU A 256 -0.80 31.13 -6.69
CA LEU A 256 -0.19 31.50 -7.97
C LEU A 256 -0.99 31.02 -9.19
N ASP A 257 -0.66 31.55 -10.38
CA ASP A 257 -1.10 31.02 -11.68
C ASP A 257 -0.77 29.52 -11.80
N ILE A 258 -1.81 28.70 -11.95
CA ILE A 258 -1.66 27.25 -12.11
C ILE A 258 -1.23 26.97 -13.56
N ASN A 259 -0.01 26.46 -13.72
CA ASN A 259 0.53 26.00 -14.99
C ASN A 259 1.49 24.81 -14.74
N ILE A 260 2.00 24.21 -15.82
CA ILE A 260 2.85 23.02 -15.74
C ILE A 260 4.07 23.21 -14.82
N ASN A 261 4.73 24.37 -14.90
CA ASN A 261 5.92 24.65 -14.08
C ASN A 261 5.54 24.83 -12.61
N THR A 262 4.47 25.58 -12.32
CA THR A 262 4.07 25.80 -10.93
C THR A 262 3.58 24.50 -10.29
N VAL A 263 2.87 23.64 -11.02
CA VAL A 263 2.50 22.29 -10.53
C VAL A 263 3.72 21.41 -10.34
N GLU A 264 4.68 21.42 -11.27
CA GLU A 264 5.87 20.57 -11.19
C GLU A 264 6.71 20.83 -9.93
N PHE A 265 6.81 22.08 -9.47
CA PHE A 265 7.65 22.45 -8.32
C PHE A 265 6.88 22.84 -7.05
N ASN A 266 5.56 23.02 -7.13
CA ASN A 266 4.74 23.39 -5.97
C ASN A 266 3.75 22.28 -5.62
N PHE A 267 4.01 21.65 -4.48
CA PHE A 267 3.18 20.59 -3.92
C PHE A 267 1.72 21.04 -3.70
N LEU A 268 1.49 22.27 -3.22
CA LEU A 268 0.15 22.82 -3.00
C LEU A 268 -0.66 22.92 -4.29
N ASN A 269 -0.04 23.42 -5.37
CA ASN A 269 -0.71 23.52 -6.66
C ASN A 269 -1.02 22.13 -7.23
N SER A 270 -0.17 21.15 -6.98
CA SER A 270 -0.43 19.76 -7.38
C SER A 270 -1.63 19.17 -6.66
N ALA A 271 -1.71 19.37 -5.34
CA ALA A 271 -2.84 18.92 -4.53
C ALA A 271 -4.16 19.55 -4.99
N TYR A 272 -4.14 20.86 -5.25
CA TYR A 272 -5.30 21.57 -5.77
C TYR A 272 -5.75 21.05 -7.14
N VAL A 273 -4.81 20.88 -8.08
CA VAL A 273 -5.10 20.36 -9.44
C VAL A 273 -5.73 18.98 -9.37
N LEU A 274 -5.25 18.07 -8.53
CA LEU A 274 -5.79 16.71 -8.45
C LEU A 274 -7.18 16.64 -7.79
N LYS A 275 -7.53 17.55 -6.88
CA LYS A 275 -8.91 17.62 -6.40
C LYS A 275 -9.85 18.12 -7.50
N HIS A 276 -9.41 19.10 -8.27
CA HIS A 276 -10.16 19.68 -9.38
C HIS A 276 -9.78 19.05 -10.73
N HIS A 277 -9.36 17.79 -10.73
CA HIS A 277 -8.69 17.18 -11.88
C HIS A 277 -9.53 17.15 -13.17
N LYS A 278 -10.86 17.20 -13.06
CA LYS A 278 -11.79 17.31 -14.19
C LYS A 278 -11.79 18.70 -14.85
N GLU A 279 -11.31 19.72 -14.16
CA GLU A 279 -11.22 21.11 -14.63
C GLU A 279 -9.88 21.41 -15.32
N TYR A 280 -8.91 20.50 -15.21
CA TYR A 280 -7.55 20.70 -15.69
C TYR A 280 -7.16 19.73 -16.81
N PRO A 281 -6.24 20.11 -17.71
CA PRO A 281 -5.73 19.20 -18.74
C PRO A 281 -5.01 17.99 -18.14
N ASP A 282 -5.09 16.84 -18.82
CA ASP A 282 -4.45 15.59 -18.38
C ASP A 282 -2.95 15.73 -18.14
N ASP A 283 -2.22 16.48 -18.98
CA ASP A 283 -0.78 16.65 -18.83
C ASP A 283 -0.41 17.43 -17.56
N LEU A 284 -1.27 18.37 -17.14
CA LEU A 284 -1.12 19.08 -15.88
C LEU A 284 -1.39 18.14 -14.70
N CYS A 285 -2.41 17.29 -14.81
CA CYS A 285 -2.73 16.30 -13.80
C CYS A 285 -1.63 15.23 -13.66
N LYS A 286 -1.05 14.75 -14.77
CA LYS A 286 0.12 13.85 -14.75
C LYS A 286 1.28 14.45 -13.96
N LYS A 287 1.57 15.73 -14.17
CA LYS A 287 2.61 16.46 -13.42
C LYS A 287 2.27 16.59 -11.95
N ALA A 288 1.00 16.82 -11.62
CA ALA A 288 0.54 16.88 -10.23
C ALA A 288 0.70 15.53 -9.53
N VAL A 289 0.26 14.42 -10.15
CA VAL A 289 0.47 13.06 -9.63
C VAL A 289 1.94 12.80 -9.35
N LEU A 290 2.79 13.19 -10.30
CA LEU A 290 4.20 12.95 -10.17
C LEU A 290 4.85 13.78 -9.06
N ASN A 291 4.38 15.02 -8.84
CA ASN A 291 4.84 15.83 -7.72
C ASN A 291 4.38 15.27 -6.36
N LEU A 292 3.19 14.67 -6.28
CA LEU A 292 2.76 13.92 -5.09
C LEU A 292 3.72 12.76 -4.81
N LEU A 293 4.04 11.96 -5.83
CA LEU A 293 4.91 10.79 -5.68
C LEU A 293 6.31 11.14 -5.17
N VAL A 294 6.93 12.23 -5.65
CA VAL A 294 8.27 12.66 -5.18
C VAL A 294 8.27 13.27 -3.77
N ASN A 295 7.08 13.65 -3.27
CA ASN A 295 6.82 14.04 -1.88
C ASN A 295 6.29 12.86 -1.05
N ASP A 296 6.50 11.62 -1.52
CA ASP A 296 6.18 10.39 -0.81
C ASP A 296 4.67 10.13 -0.63
N ILE A 297 3.82 10.86 -1.36
CA ILE A 297 2.37 10.71 -1.35
C ILE A 297 1.92 9.80 -2.49
N TYR A 298 1.35 8.66 -2.11
CA TYR A 298 0.89 7.64 -3.05
C TYR A 298 -0.64 7.54 -3.08
N ASP A 299 -1.21 7.80 -4.26
CA ASP A 299 -2.60 7.52 -4.56
C ASP A 299 -2.70 6.62 -5.80
N SER A 300 -3.05 5.36 -5.61
CA SER A 300 -3.15 4.37 -6.70
C SER A 300 -4.22 4.76 -7.72
N ASN A 301 -5.29 5.45 -7.32
CA ASN A 301 -6.36 5.86 -8.23
C ASN A 301 -5.85 6.94 -9.18
N PHE A 302 -5.19 7.97 -8.67
CA PHE A 302 -4.61 9.02 -9.53
C PHE A 302 -3.47 8.52 -10.41
N VAL A 303 -2.60 7.64 -9.89
CA VAL A 303 -1.55 7.02 -10.71
C VAL A 303 -2.15 6.16 -11.83
N SER A 304 -3.19 5.38 -11.52
CA SER A 304 -3.90 4.56 -12.52
C SER A 304 -4.65 5.40 -13.56
N LEU A 305 -5.24 6.52 -13.13
CA LEU A 305 -6.02 7.42 -13.98
C LEU A 305 -5.14 8.20 -14.95
N TYR A 306 -4.06 8.83 -14.45
CA TYR A 306 -3.23 9.73 -15.25
C TYR A 306 -1.99 9.08 -15.85
N ARG A 307 -1.51 7.98 -15.25
CA ARG A 307 -0.38 7.18 -15.75
C ARG A 307 0.81 8.03 -16.20
N PRO A 308 1.50 8.72 -15.28
CA PRO A 308 2.69 9.49 -15.62
C PRO A 308 3.64 8.67 -16.49
N PHE A 309 4.09 9.22 -17.61
CA PHE A 309 5.04 8.53 -18.49
C PHE A 309 6.46 8.52 -17.90
N TYR A 310 6.78 9.54 -17.09
CA TYR A 310 7.99 9.62 -16.30
C TYR A 310 7.63 9.52 -14.84
N PHE A 311 8.26 8.59 -14.11
CA PHE A 311 8.17 8.55 -12.66
C PHE A 311 9.28 9.39 -12.00
N TYR A 312 9.66 10.51 -12.63
CA TYR A 312 10.75 11.39 -12.19
C TYR A 312 10.48 12.87 -12.56
N THR A 313 10.79 13.84 -11.69
CA THR A 313 10.66 15.30 -11.95
C THR A 313 11.93 16.09 -11.68
N TYR A 314 11.98 16.74 -10.51
CA TYR A 314 13.07 17.54 -9.96
C TYR A 314 13.81 16.78 -8.85
N LYS A 315 13.23 15.64 -8.43
CA LYS A 315 13.72 14.73 -7.41
C LYS A 315 13.39 13.31 -7.86
N THR A 316 14.23 12.35 -7.50
CA THR A 316 13.93 10.92 -7.67
C THR A 316 12.94 10.46 -6.60
N LEU A 317 12.19 9.41 -6.93
CA LEU A 317 11.35 8.74 -5.94
C LEU A 317 12.21 8.02 -4.91
N ASN A 318 11.74 7.93 -3.67
CA ASN A 318 12.41 7.09 -2.68
C ASN A 318 12.28 5.60 -3.07
N LYS A 319 13.18 4.75 -2.55
CA LYS A 319 13.23 3.32 -2.89
C LYS A 319 11.91 2.58 -2.62
N TYR A 320 11.24 2.88 -1.50
CA TYR A 320 9.96 2.29 -1.11
C TYR A 320 8.86 2.62 -2.13
N MET A 321 8.75 3.88 -2.54
CA MET A 321 7.78 4.34 -3.53
C MET A 321 7.99 3.64 -4.88
N VAL A 322 9.24 3.48 -5.30
CA VAL A 322 9.57 2.78 -6.55
C VAL A 322 9.15 1.31 -6.48
N GLN A 323 9.45 0.60 -5.38
CA GLN A 323 9.05 -0.80 -5.20
C GLN A 323 7.52 -0.96 -5.23
N LYS A 324 6.80 -0.08 -4.53
CA LYS A 324 5.34 -0.07 -4.52
C LYS A 324 4.75 0.13 -5.92
N LEU A 325 5.29 1.08 -6.68
CA LEU A 325 4.88 1.31 -8.07
C LEU A 325 5.16 0.11 -8.98
N LEU A 326 6.28 -0.60 -8.79
CA LEU A 326 6.60 -1.80 -9.57
C LEU A 326 5.61 -2.95 -9.32
N ILE A 327 5.10 -3.06 -8.08
CA ILE A 327 4.10 -4.05 -7.69
C ILE A 327 2.73 -3.69 -8.26
N ASP A 328 2.30 -2.45 -8.07
CA ASP A 328 0.94 -2.02 -8.40
C ASP A 328 0.77 -1.75 -9.91
N PHE A 329 1.84 -1.34 -10.60
CA PHE A 329 1.83 -0.98 -12.02
C PHE A 329 2.90 -1.70 -12.84
N PRO A 330 2.87 -3.06 -12.91
CA PRO A 330 3.91 -3.84 -13.58
C PRO A 330 4.04 -3.54 -15.09
N ARG A 331 2.98 -3.00 -15.72
CA ARG A 331 2.99 -2.57 -17.13
C ARG A 331 3.82 -1.30 -17.37
N GLN A 332 4.05 -0.51 -16.33
CA GLN A 332 4.82 0.74 -16.38
C GLN A 332 6.26 0.55 -15.88
N ARG A 333 6.69 -0.70 -15.63
CA ARG A 333 7.97 -1.01 -15.00
C ARG A 333 9.17 -0.29 -15.61
N TYR A 334 9.26 -0.16 -16.94
CA TYR A 334 10.41 0.52 -17.57
C TYR A 334 10.40 2.04 -17.35
N ALA A 335 9.22 2.67 -17.31
CA ALA A 335 9.09 4.07 -16.90
C ALA A 335 9.45 4.27 -15.42
N ILE A 336 9.11 3.30 -14.57
CA ILE A 336 9.45 3.31 -13.14
C ILE A 336 10.95 3.10 -12.93
N LEU A 337 11.56 2.16 -13.68
CA LEU A 337 13.00 1.83 -13.66
C LEU A 337 13.90 2.98 -14.13
N VAL A 338 13.35 4.05 -14.70
CA VAL A 338 14.09 5.31 -14.89
C VAL A 338 14.69 5.79 -13.55
N ASN A 339 13.96 5.63 -12.43
CA ASN A 339 14.52 5.95 -11.11
C ASN A 339 15.71 5.05 -10.77
N TYR A 340 15.66 3.76 -11.09
CA TYR A 340 16.80 2.87 -10.83
C TYR A 340 18.03 3.29 -11.65
N ALA A 341 17.81 3.64 -12.92
CA ALA A 341 18.87 4.13 -13.80
C ALA A 341 19.47 5.45 -13.28
N ILE A 342 18.69 6.35 -12.70
CA ILE A 342 19.20 7.62 -12.13
C ILE A 342 19.88 7.40 -10.77
N MET A 343 19.34 6.52 -9.93
CA MET A 343 19.80 6.28 -8.55
C MET A 343 20.88 5.20 -8.45
N ASN A 344 21.33 4.61 -9.56
CA ASN A 344 22.25 3.48 -9.63
C ASN A 344 21.80 2.26 -8.79
N ILE A 345 20.49 1.96 -8.79
CA ILE A 345 19.90 0.82 -8.05
C ILE A 345 20.03 -0.46 -8.90
N THR A 346 20.75 -1.46 -8.40
CA THR A 346 21.08 -2.68 -9.16
C THR A 346 20.34 -3.94 -8.71
N GLU A 347 19.54 -3.83 -7.66
CA GLU A 347 18.70 -4.91 -7.14
C GLU A 347 17.67 -5.38 -8.18
N ASP A 348 17.46 -6.70 -8.25
CA ASP A 348 16.46 -7.37 -9.11
C ASP A 348 16.56 -7.09 -10.62
N LEU A 349 17.66 -6.47 -11.10
CA LEU A 349 17.88 -6.22 -12.52
C LEU A 349 17.91 -7.47 -13.39
N GLU A 350 18.16 -8.64 -12.80
CA GLU A 350 18.09 -9.94 -13.46
C GLU A 350 16.72 -10.20 -14.10
N ASN A 351 15.64 -9.66 -13.54
CA ASN A 351 14.26 -9.89 -13.99
C ASN A 351 13.81 -9.00 -15.16
N TYR A 352 14.61 -8.02 -15.56
CA TYR A 352 14.25 -7.06 -16.61
C TYR A 352 15.11 -7.24 -17.85
N SER A 353 14.54 -7.02 -19.04
CA SER A 353 15.32 -7.03 -20.27
C SER A 353 16.23 -5.79 -20.31
N PRO A 354 17.45 -5.91 -20.89
CA PRO A 354 18.27 -4.74 -21.15
C PRO A 354 17.48 -3.76 -22.03
N ASP A 355 17.51 -2.49 -21.66
CA ASP A 355 16.74 -1.43 -22.32
C ASP A 355 17.65 -0.26 -22.71
N ILE A 356 17.59 0.15 -23.98
CA ILE A 356 18.49 1.17 -24.53
C ILE A 356 18.31 2.53 -23.86
N ASP A 357 17.08 2.90 -23.48
CA ASP A 357 16.83 4.20 -22.88
C ASP A 357 17.26 4.22 -21.42
N LEU A 358 17.06 3.11 -20.69
CA LEU A 358 17.61 2.97 -19.34
C LEU A 358 19.15 3.01 -19.35
N ILE A 359 19.80 2.41 -20.34
CA ILE A 359 21.26 2.48 -20.53
C ILE A 359 21.70 3.93 -20.79
N ARG A 360 21.00 4.67 -21.67
CA ARG A 360 21.28 6.10 -21.95
C ARG A 360 21.16 6.95 -20.70
N ILE A 361 20.08 6.77 -19.95
CA ILE A 361 19.82 7.51 -18.72
C ILE A 361 20.86 7.18 -17.66
N ALA A 362 21.18 5.90 -17.46
CA ALA A 362 22.20 5.48 -16.50
C ALA A 362 23.57 6.08 -16.84
N TYR A 363 23.96 6.08 -18.12
CA TYR A 363 25.20 6.72 -18.56
C TYR A 363 25.18 8.24 -18.28
N ALA A 364 24.10 8.92 -18.68
CA ALA A 364 23.97 10.38 -18.51
C ALA A 364 23.89 10.81 -17.04
N SER A 365 23.36 9.96 -16.18
CA SER A 365 23.29 10.14 -14.73
C SER A 365 24.47 9.50 -13.98
N GLY A 366 25.55 9.11 -14.66
CA GLY A 366 26.74 8.57 -13.97
C GLY A 366 26.51 7.27 -13.17
N SER A 367 25.40 6.57 -13.39
CA SER A 367 25.05 5.29 -12.78
C SER A 367 25.78 4.15 -13.46
N ILE A 368 27.11 4.11 -13.26
CA ILE A 368 28.03 3.21 -13.97
C ILE A 368 27.74 1.73 -13.69
N GLU A 369 27.34 1.37 -12.47
CA GLU A 369 27.07 -0.02 -12.12
C GLU A 369 25.83 -0.53 -12.85
N PHE A 370 24.73 0.23 -12.77
CA PHE A 370 23.50 -0.05 -13.52
C PHE A 370 23.78 -0.15 -15.03
N TYR A 371 24.51 0.82 -15.58
CA TYR A 371 24.92 0.84 -16.98
C TYR A 371 25.66 -0.45 -17.36
N ASN A 372 26.69 -0.83 -16.60
CA ASN A 372 27.49 -2.03 -16.87
C ASN A 372 26.67 -3.32 -16.82
N ILE A 373 25.76 -3.45 -15.84
CA ILE A 373 24.87 -4.61 -15.72
C ILE A 373 23.98 -4.72 -16.96
N MET A 374 23.30 -3.64 -17.35
CA MET A 374 22.42 -3.65 -18.52
C MET A 374 23.18 -3.87 -19.82
N MET A 375 24.37 -3.30 -19.97
CA MET A 375 25.25 -3.51 -21.13
C MET A 375 25.72 -4.97 -21.25
N ASN A 376 26.13 -5.58 -20.13
CA ASN A 376 26.52 -6.98 -20.10
C ASN A 376 25.35 -7.91 -20.42
N LYS A 377 24.15 -7.59 -19.92
CA LYS A 377 22.92 -8.30 -20.29
C LYS A 377 22.62 -8.17 -21.78
N ALA A 378 22.68 -6.96 -22.33
CA ALA A 378 22.45 -6.73 -23.75
C ALA A 378 23.41 -7.54 -24.62
N LYS A 379 24.69 -7.59 -24.25
CA LYS A 379 25.70 -8.38 -24.95
C LYS A 379 25.41 -9.89 -24.86
N LYS A 380 25.04 -10.38 -23.69
CA LYS A 380 24.69 -11.79 -23.44
C LYS A 380 23.44 -12.22 -24.21
N GLU A 381 22.45 -11.33 -24.31
CA GLU A 381 21.17 -11.57 -24.97
C GLU A 381 21.22 -11.30 -26.49
N GLY A 382 22.30 -10.72 -27.00
CA GLY A 382 22.49 -10.41 -28.43
C GLY A 382 21.76 -9.14 -28.89
N GLY A 383 21.27 -8.33 -27.95
CA GLY A 383 20.56 -7.09 -28.23
C GLY A 383 19.85 -6.54 -27.00
N MET A 384 19.06 -5.51 -27.22
CA MET A 384 18.31 -4.84 -26.18
C MET A 384 16.97 -4.35 -26.69
N CYS A 385 16.04 -4.18 -25.75
CA CYS A 385 14.74 -3.62 -26.04
C CYS A 385 14.77 -2.09 -25.96
N GLN A 386 13.72 -1.49 -26.49
CA GLN A 386 13.34 -0.11 -26.27
C GLN A 386 11.87 -0.11 -25.90
N HIS A 387 11.58 0.21 -24.63
CA HIS A 387 10.21 0.22 -24.12
C HIS A 387 9.58 1.61 -24.08
N LEU A 388 10.38 2.66 -24.26
CA LEU A 388 9.97 4.03 -24.07
C LEU A 388 10.25 4.85 -25.34
N ASP A 389 9.21 5.52 -25.82
CA ASP A 389 9.33 6.56 -26.82
C ASP A 389 9.21 7.89 -26.10
N PHE A 390 10.37 8.39 -25.68
CA PHE A 390 10.52 9.63 -24.92
C PHE A 390 10.04 10.86 -25.70
N GLU A 391 10.23 10.88 -27.02
CA GLU A 391 9.82 12.00 -27.88
C GLU A 391 8.30 12.12 -27.97
N ASN A 392 7.60 10.98 -27.96
CA ASN A 392 6.15 10.93 -28.11
C ASN A 392 5.40 10.60 -26.81
N GLU A 393 6.10 10.49 -25.68
CA GLU A 393 5.59 10.02 -24.38
C GLU A 393 4.75 8.72 -24.47
N LYS A 394 5.25 7.73 -25.22
CA LYS A 394 4.54 6.47 -25.48
C LYS A 394 5.32 5.25 -25.02
N TYR A 395 4.58 4.27 -24.50
CA TYR A 395 5.11 2.93 -24.30
C TYR A 395 5.17 2.23 -25.65
N ILE A 396 6.36 1.75 -26.02
CA ILE A 396 6.61 1.02 -27.26
C ILE A 396 7.29 -0.31 -26.93
N PHE A 397 7.50 -1.13 -27.96
CA PHE A 397 8.40 -2.27 -27.88
C PHE A 397 9.14 -2.37 -29.20
N LYS A 398 10.42 -2.04 -29.20
CA LYS A 398 11.33 -2.27 -30.33
C LYS A 398 12.52 -3.08 -29.84
N TYR A 399 13.04 -3.96 -30.68
CA TYR A 399 14.25 -4.71 -30.39
C TYR A 399 15.37 -4.24 -31.30
N HIS A 400 16.53 -3.98 -30.71
CA HIS A 400 17.74 -3.56 -31.40
C HIS A 400 18.79 -4.64 -31.20
N LYS A 401 19.37 -5.16 -32.29
CA LYS A 401 20.51 -6.08 -32.16
C LYS A 401 21.70 -5.34 -31.58
N TYR A 402 22.50 -6.01 -30.77
CA TYR A 402 23.62 -5.38 -30.08
C TYR A 402 24.61 -4.73 -31.07
N GLU A 403 24.90 -5.39 -32.18
CA GLU A 403 25.80 -4.91 -33.24
C GLU A 403 25.28 -3.70 -34.02
N ASP A 404 23.96 -3.49 -34.03
CA ASP A 404 23.30 -2.39 -34.74
C ASP A 404 23.20 -1.12 -33.88
N VAL A 405 23.52 -1.20 -32.58
CA VAL A 405 23.48 -0.06 -31.66
C VAL A 405 24.80 0.71 -31.68
N ASP A 406 24.73 1.98 -32.05
CA ASP A 406 25.86 2.90 -31.99
C ASP A 406 26.10 3.38 -30.54
N PHE A 407 26.85 2.56 -29.79
CA PHE A 407 27.21 2.86 -28.40
C PHE A 407 28.11 4.09 -28.26
N ASP A 408 28.95 4.36 -29.27
CA ASP A 408 29.87 5.50 -29.28
C ASP A 408 29.11 6.83 -29.37
N ASN A 409 27.86 6.82 -29.84
CA ASN A 409 27.01 8.01 -29.89
C ASN A 409 25.86 8.00 -28.87
N LEU A 410 25.83 7.06 -27.92
CA LEU A 410 24.80 7.02 -26.85
C LEU A 410 24.65 8.34 -26.09
N HIS A 411 25.75 9.06 -25.94
CA HIS A 411 25.86 10.30 -25.17
C HIS A 411 25.68 11.56 -26.00
N LYS A 412 25.54 11.46 -27.34
CA LYS A 412 25.12 12.63 -28.13
C LYS A 412 23.70 12.94 -27.70
N ASN A 413 23.60 13.87 -26.75
CA ASN A 413 22.37 14.43 -26.24
C ASN A 413 21.49 14.80 -27.44
N ASN A 414 20.49 13.98 -27.75
CA ASN A 414 19.49 14.31 -28.77
C ASN A 414 18.54 15.44 -28.28
N GLY A 415 19.03 16.39 -27.47
CA GLY A 415 18.24 17.45 -26.89
C GLY A 415 17.16 16.98 -25.92
N HIS A 416 17.20 15.72 -25.46
CA HIS A 416 16.12 15.18 -24.65
C HIS A 416 16.09 15.84 -23.26
N PRO A 417 14.97 16.50 -22.85
CA PRO A 417 14.88 17.23 -21.59
C PRO A 417 15.24 16.39 -20.36
N LEU A 418 14.94 15.09 -20.36
CA LEU A 418 15.31 14.21 -19.24
C LEU A 418 16.79 13.87 -19.18
N LEU A 419 17.49 13.76 -20.32
CA LEU A 419 18.94 13.56 -20.29
C LEU A 419 19.61 14.84 -19.78
N LEU A 420 19.13 16.01 -20.22
CA LEU A 420 19.56 17.30 -19.68
C LEU A 420 19.30 17.40 -18.18
N ARG A 421 18.10 17.04 -17.69
CA ARG A 421 17.79 17.07 -16.25
C ARG A 421 18.59 16.05 -15.44
N ALA A 422 18.77 14.83 -15.95
CA ALA A 422 19.57 13.80 -15.29
C ALA A 422 21.03 14.24 -15.12
N THR A 423 21.59 14.96 -16.11
CA THR A 423 22.94 15.53 -15.99
C THR A 423 23.06 16.62 -14.93
N HIS A 424 21.97 17.32 -14.60
CA HIS A 424 21.97 18.39 -13.59
C HIS A 424 21.87 17.88 -12.15
N LEU A 425 21.35 16.68 -11.91
CA LEU A 425 21.20 16.12 -10.56
C LEU A 425 22.53 15.70 -9.90
N ASN A 426 23.56 15.43 -10.69
CA ASN A 426 24.86 14.99 -10.18
C ASN A 426 25.91 16.09 -10.11
N PHE A 427 25.54 17.35 -10.35
CA PHE A 427 26.40 18.45 -9.94
C PHE A 427 26.03 18.81 -8.49
N PRO A 428 26.95 18.57 -7.53
CA PRO A 428 26.71 18.82 -6.11
C PRO A 428 26.45 20.28 -5.78
#